data_AF-A0A257JPB7-F1
#
_entry.id   AF-A0A257JPB7-F1
#
_cell.length_a   1.000
_cell.length_b   1.000
_cell.length_c   1.000
_cell.angle_alpha   90.00
_cell.angle_beta   90.00
_cell.angle_gamma   90.00
#
_symmetry.space_group_name_H-M   'P 1'
#
loop_
_entity.id
_entity.type
_entity.pdbx_description
1 polymer ?
#
loop_
_entity_poly.entity_id
_entity_poly.type
_entity_poly.pdbx_seq_one_letter_code
_entity_poly.pdbx_strand_id
1 'polypeptide(L)'
;MTNTTQPKNSARRSFLKTSGAFSGGLMVGFALPMGGPAQAAGLMHTPSAWVHIADDNTITLISARAEMGQGVYTSMPMLIAEELNVDIQKVKVAFAPPGKVYGNALIFGLQLTGGSTSVREGYDKLRLAGAQVREMLVAAAAAKWNVDASTLKAENGFVTGAKGKKASYGQLAEAASKMPVPEKPAMKDPSQFRIVGKKTTRLDTPAKVNGTARFSIDVKLPGMVYASLEQSPVQGGKVKSFDATKAKSMPG
;
A
#
# COMPACT_ATOMS: atom_id res chain seq x y z
N MET A 1 -35.78 -41.88 24.56
CA MET A 1 -34.68 -41.25 25.32
C MET A 1 -33.54 -40.97 24.37
N THR A 2 -33.16 -39.68 24.28
CA THR A 2 -31.90 -39.07 23.79
C THR A 2 -31.27 -39.53 22.47
N ASN A 3 -31.37 -38.66 21.47
CA ASN A 3 -30.66 -38.69 20.19
C ASN A 3 -29.72 -37.48 20.10
N THR A 4 -28.41 -37.70 20.03
CA THR A 4 -27.32 -36.74 19.72
C THR A 4 -26.11 -37.61 19.36
N THR A 5 -25.36 -37.48 18.27
CA THR A 5 -24.75 -36.30 17.60
C THR A 5 -24.31 -36.68 16.17
N GLN A 6 -24.33 -35.72 15.23
CA GLN A 6 -23.60 -35.71 13.95
C GLN A 6 -22.29 -34.89 14.14
N PRO A 7 -21.18 -35.13 13.39
CA PRO A 7 -21.05 -34.55 12.04
C PRO A 7 -20.18 -35.30 11.00
N LYS A 8 -20.51 -35.07 9.72
CA LYS A 8 -19.75 -35.41 8.49
C LYS A 8 -18.76 -34.32 8.09
N ASN A 9 -17.52 -34.67 7.69
CA ASN A 9 -16.84 -34.26 6.43
C ASN A 9 -15.31 -34.55 6.44
N SER A 10 -14.83 -35.55 5.68
CA SER A 10 -13.38 -35.76 5.46
C SER A 10 -12.97 -36.20 4.06
N ALA A 11 -13.90 -36.67 3.22
CA ALA A 11 -13.54 -37.36 1.96
C ALA A 11 -12.90 -36.45 0.89
N ARG A 12 -13.31 -35.18 0.80
CA ARG A 12 -12.77 -34.25 -0.23
C ARG A 12 -11.34 -33.78 0.07
N ARG A 13 -10.94 -33.78 1.35
CA ARG A 13 -9.60 -33.39 1.81
C ARG A 13 -8.55 -34.51 1.62
N SER A 14 -8.99 -35.76 1.45
CA SER A 14 -8.08 -36.89 1.14
C SER A 14 -7.69 -36.98 -0.33
N PHE A 15 -8.57 -36.59 -1.26
CA PHE A 15 -8.29 -36.74 -2.70
C PHE A 15 -7.12 -35.88 -3.19
N LEU A 16 -6.98 -34.64 -2.68
CA LEU A 16 -5.85 -33.77 -3.03
C LEU A 16 -4.52 -34.21 -2.41
N LYS A 17 -4.53 -35.10 -1.41
CA LYS A 17 -3.29 -35.66 -0.82
C LYS A 17 -2.68 -36.77 -1.68
N THR A 18 -3.47 -37.41 -2.56
CA THR A 18 -3.04 -38.64 -3.23
C THR A 18 -2.43 -38.41 -4.61
N SER A 19 -2.57 -37.22 -5.20
CA SER A 19 -2.15 -36.94 -6.59
C SER A 19 -0.70 -36.46 -6.77
N GLY A 20 0.12 -36.45 -5.71
CA GLY A 20 1.48 -35.88 -5.72
C GLY A 20 2.62 -36.89 -5.72
N ALA A 21 2.36 -38.18 -5.94
CA ALA A 21 3.41 -39.18 -6.05
C ALA A 21 3.81 -39.36 -7.53
N PHE A 22 5.12 -39.26 -7.82
CA PHE A 22 5.81 -39.40 -9.12
C PHE A 22 6.23 -38.10 -9.85
N SER A 23 7.12 -37.32 -9.24
CA SER A 23 8.43 -36.91 -9.81
C SER A 23 9.03 -35.82 -8.91
N GLY A 24 10.28 -36.02 -8.47
CA GLY A 24 10.89 -35.29 -7.35
C GLY A 24 11.15 -33.81 -7.58
N GLY A 25 10.24 -32.97 -7.09
CA GLY A 25 10.45 -31.54 -6.87
C GLY A 25 9.72 -31.12 -5.60
N LEU A 26 10.45 -30.96 -4.50
CA LEU A 26 9.89 -30.44 -3.24
C LEU A 26 9.60 -28.94 -3.41
N MET A 27 8.35 -28.58 -3.70
CA MET A 27 7.88 -27.21 -3.53
C MET A 27 7.42 -27.02 -2.07
N VAL A 28 8.29 -26.47 -1.22
CA VAL A 28 7.87 -25.95 0.08
C VAL A 28 7.33 -24.54 -0.11
N GLY A 29 6.00 -24.42 -0.19
CA GLY A 29 5.32 -23.13 -0.07
C GLY A 29 5.17 -22.76 1.40
N PHE A 30 5.97 -21.81 1.90
CA PHE A 30 5.73 -21.21 3.21
C PHE A 30 4.64 -20.14 3.09
N ALA A 31 3.53 -20.33 3.79
CA ALA A 31 2.60 -19.26 4.10
C ALA A 31 3.15 -18.52 5.34
N LEU A 32 3.78 -17.36 5.11
CA LEU A 32 4.14 -16.45 6.20
C LEU A 32 2.85 -15.85 6.79
N PRO A 33 2.66 -15.85 8.12
CA PRO A 33 1.68 -14.98 8.74
C PRO A 33 2.20 -13.56 8.54
N MET A 34 1.70 -12.87 7.52
CA MET A 34 1.95 -11.46 7.32
C MET A 34 1.46 -10.74 8.57
N GLY A 35 2.39 -10.26 9.40
CA GLY A 35 2.10 -9.35 10.49
C GLY A 35 1.25 -8.21 9.92
N GLY A 36 0.02 -8.09 10.42
CA GLY A 36 -0.93 -7.12 9.93
C GLY A 36 -0.36 -5.70 10.04
N PRO A 37 -0.81 -4.77 9.16
CA PRO A 37 -0.47 -3.37 9.33
C PRO A 37 -0.87 -2.93 10.74
N ALA A 38 -0.09 -2.01 11.32
CA ALA A 38 -0.45 -1.35 12.58
C ALA A 38 -1.93 -0.97 12.54
N GLN A 39 -2.71 -1.49 13.49
CA GLN A 39 -4.12 -1.15 13.60
C GLN A 39 -4.22 0.38 13.65
N ALA A 40 -4.75 0.98 12.59
CA ALA A 40 -5.31 2.30 12.71
C ALA A 40 -6.37 2.22 13.82
N ALA A 41 -6.35 3.17 14.75
CA ALA A 41 -7.40 3.30 15.74
C ALA A 41 -8.66 3.76 15.00
N GLY A 42 -9.39 2.82 14.38
CA GLY A 42 -10.52 3.15 13.52
C GLY A 42 -10.83 2.11 12.44
N LEU A 43 -12.10 2.03 12.03
CA LEU A 43 -12.49 1.19 10.90
C LEU A 43 -11.91 1.79 9.60
N MET A 44 -11.12 1.01 8.86
CA MET A 44 -10.52 1.47 7.60
C MET A 44 -11.49 1.30 6.44
N HIS A 45 -11.71 2.37 5.67
CA HIS A 45 -12.47 2.34 4.44
C HIS A 45 -11.56 2.59 3.23
N THR A 46 -11.77 1.85 2.15
CA THR A 46 -10.92 1.85 0.96
C THR A 46 -11.66 2.39 -0.27
N PRO A 47 -11.89 3.71 -0.36
CA PRO A 47 -12.56 4.30 -1.53
C PRO A 47 -11.75 4.13 -2.83
N SER A 48 -10.44 3.83 -2.72
CA SER A 48 -9.63 3.33 -3.82
C SER A 48 -8.55 2.37 -3.32
N ALA A 49 -7.86 1.67 -4.22
CA ALA A 49 -6.72 0.82 -3.88
C ALA A 49 -5.50 1.60 -3.34
N TRP A 50 -5.49 2.93 -3.48
CA TRP A 50 -4.35 3.81 -3.17
C TRP A 50 -4.58 4.67 -1.94
N VAL A 51 -5.84 4.92 -1.57
CA VAL A 51 -6.22 5.82 -0.48
C VAL A 51 -7.12 5.08 0.47
N HIS A 52 -6.67 4.94 1.70
CA HIS A 52 -7.49 4.47 2.81
C HIS A 52 -7.78 5.64 3.75
N ILE A 53 -9.01 5.74 4.21
CA ILE A 53 -9.44 6.74 5.19
C ILE A 53 -10.12 6.00 6.34
N ALA A 54 -9.59 6.17 7.55
CA ALA A 54 -10.21 5.65 8.76
C ALA A 54 -11.23 6.65 9.31
N ASP A 55 -12.18 6.15 10.10
CA ASP A 55 -13.21 6.94 10.79
C ASP A 55 -12.63 8.03 11.73
N ASP A 56 -11.44 7.80 12.31
CA ASP A 56 -10.64 8.77 13.07
C ASP A 56 -10.01 9.89 12.21
N ASN A 57 -10.31 9.91 10.91
CA ASN A 57 -9.80 10.82 9.90
C ASN A 57 -8.31 10.62 9.56
N THR A 58 -7.71 9.49 9.95
CA THR A 58 -6.38 9.07 9.47
C THR A 58 -6.46 8.76 7.98
N ILE A 59 -5.69 9.49 7.17
CA ILE A 59 -5.55 9.26 5.73
C ILE A 59 -4.26 8.50 5.48
N THR A 60 -4.33 7.38 4.76
CA THR A 60 -3.17 6.55 4.43
C THR A 60 -3.06 6.37 2.92
N LEU A 61 -1.90 6.74 2.37
CA LEU A 61 -1.48 6.31 1.04
C LEU A 61 -0.99 4.87 1.09
N ILE A 62 -1.51 4.02 0.22
CA ILE A 62 -0.97 2.69 -0.05
C ILE A 62 0.04 2.78 -1.20
N SER A 63 1.33 2.79 -0.87
CA SER A 63 2.43 2.95 -1.82
C SER A 63 2.85 1.62 -2.42
N ALA A 64 2.78 1.49 -3.75
CA ALA A 64 3.38 0.39 -4.50
C ALA A 64 4.89 0.53 -4.73
N ARG A 65 5.50 1.62 -4.25
CA ARG A 65 6.91 1.94 -4.45
C ARG A 65 7.68 1.79 -3.14
N ALA A 66 8.80 1.08 -3.17
CA ALA A 66 9.67 0.89 -2.03
C ALA A 66 10.55 2.12 -1.84
N GLU A 67 10.61 2.63 -0.61
CA GLU A 67 11.47 3.75 -0.25
C GLU A 67 12.88 3.25 0.08
N MET A 68 13.87 3.77 -0.64
CA MET A 68 15.29 3.36 -0.57
C MET A 68 16.24 4.58 -0.52
N GLY A 69 15.70 5.78 -0.28
CA GLY A 69 16.46 7.04 -0.23
C GLY A 69 16.02 8.08 -1.27
N GLN A 70 15.25 7.68 -2.27
CA GLN A 70 14.80 8.55 -3.36
C GLN A 70 13.62 9.47 -2.98
N GLY A 71 12.89 9.18 -1.90
CA GLY A 71 11.78 10.04 -1.43
C GLY A 71 10.43 9.77 -2.10
N VAL A 72 10.15 8.53 -2.53
CA VAL A 72 8.81 8.11 -2.98
C VAL A 72 7.78 8.18 -1.86
N TYR A 73 8.18 7.99 -0.60
CA TYR A 73 7.29 8.15 0.55
C TYR A 73 6.96 9.61 0.89
N THR A 74 7.49 10.57 0.14
CA THR A 74 7.06 11.97 0.18
C THR A 74 6.41 12.38 -1.14
N SER A 75 7.05 12.08 -2.27
CA SER A 75 6.56 12.49 -3.58
C SER A 75 5.26 11.80 -4.03
N MET A 76 5.04 10.51 -3.71
CA MET A 76 3.77 9.85 -4.04
C MET A 76 2.60 10.40 -3.21
N PRO A 77 2.73 10.59 -1.88
CA PRO A 77 1.69 11.25 -1.09
C PRO A 77 1.34 12.66 -1.55
N MET A 78 2.32 13.45 -2.03
CA MET A 78 2.05 14.79 -2.56
C MET A 78 0.98 14.78 -3.67
N LEU A 79 1.02 13.78 -4.56
CA LEU A 79 0.09 13.67 -5.69
C LEU A 79 -1.35 13.46 -5.24
N ILE A 80 -1.55 12.59 -4.24
CA ILE A 80 -2.86 12.32 -3.67
C ILE A 80 -3.33 13.49 -2.79
N ALA A 81 -2.44 13.99 -1.93
CA ALA A 81 -2.76 15.05 -0.98
C ALA A 81 -3.15 16.36 -1.69
N GLU A 82 -2.50 16.65 -2.81
CA GLU A 82 -2.85 17.78 -3.68
C GLU A 82 -4.30 17.67 -4.13
N GLU A 83 -4.70 16.54 -4.70
CA GLU A 83 -6.08 16.37 -5.20
C GLU A 83 -7.11 16.25 -4.09
N LEU A 84 -6.77 15.61 -2.96
CA LEU A 84 -7.65 15.50 -1.79
C LEU A 84 -7.80 16.80 -1.00
N ASN A 85 -7.04 17.85 -1.31
CA ASN A 85 -6.97 19.09 -0.54
C ASN A 85 -6.62 18.84 0.93
N VAL A 86 -5.62 18.00 1.21
CA VAL A 86 -5.17 17.72 2.59
C VAL A 86 -3.73 18.12 2.80
N ASP A 87 -3.42 18.46 4.04
CA ASP A 87 -2.04 18.64 4.47
C ASP A 87 -1.30 17.30 4.36
N ILE A 88 -0.18 17.30 3.64
CA ILE A 88 0.66 16.12 3.47
C ILE A 88 1.18 15.58 4.80
N GLN A 89 1.38 16.42 5.81
CA GLN A 89 1.84 15.98 7.12
C GLN A 89 0.80 15.09 7.83
N LYS A 90 -0.46 15.12 7.39
CA LYS A 90 -1.54 14.26 7.90
C LYS A 90 -1.70 12.95 7.13
N VAL A 91 -0.93 12.76 6.05
CA VAL A 91 -0.99 11.55 5.23
C VAL A 91 0.07 10.56 5.72
N LYS A 92 -0.40 9.41 6.20
CA LYS A 92 0.47 8.26 6.49
C LYS A 92 0.78 7.50 5.21
N VAL A 93 1.90 6.79 5.19
CA VAL A 93 2.27 5.91 4.07
C VAL A 93 2.38 4.49 4.58
N ALA A 94 1.66 3.58 3.95
CA ALA A 94 1.78 2.15 4.14
C ALA A 94 2.27 1.50 2.85
N PHE A 95 3.04 0.43 2.96
CA PHE A 95 3.48 -0.32 1.78
C PHE A 95 2.34 -1.19 1.26
N ALA A 96 2.14 -1.22 -0.05
CA ALA A 96 1.11 -2.01 -0.69
C ALA A 96 1.40 -3.52 -0.56
N PRO A 97 0.38 -4.35 -0.35
CA PRO A 97 0.53 -5.80 -0.51
C PRO A 97 0.84 -6.14 -1.99
N PRO A 98 1.33 -7.36 -2.28
CA PRO A 98 1.44 -7.83 -3.66
C PRO A 98 0.08 -7.80 -4.37
N GLY A 99 0.01 -7.20 -5.56
CA GLY A 99 -1.23 -7.18 -6.34
C GLY A 99 -1.09 -6.54 -7.71
N LYS A 100 -1.86 -7.06 -8.69
CA LYS A 100 -1.82 -6.56 -10.08
C LYS A 100 -2.15 -5.06 -10.19
N VAL A 101 -3.05 -4.56 -9.34
CA VAL A 101 -3.42 -3.13 -9.28
C VAL A 101 -2.21 -2.23 -8.96
N TYR A 102 -1.24 -2.76 -8.22
CA TYR A 102 -0.01 -2.08 -7.81
C TYR A 102 1.12 -2.19 -8.84
N GLY A 103 0.85 -2.81 -10.00
CA GLY A 103 1.79 -2.92 -11.11
C GLY A 103 2.21 -1.58 -11.70
N ASN A 104 3.45 -1.54 -12.22
CA ASN A 104 4.01 -0.40 -12.94
C ASN A 104 3.95 -0.63 -14.45
N ALA A 105 3.14 0.14 -15.17
CA ALA A 105 3.02 0.01 -16.62
C ALA A 105 4.36 0.23 -17.36
N LEU A 106 5.26 1.05 -16.80
CA LEU A 106 6.58 1.34 -17.39
C LEU A 106 7.63 0.26 -17.09
N ILE A 107 7.30 -0.77 -16.30
CA ILE A 107 8.16 -1.93 -16.01
C ILE A 107 7.36 -3.21 -16.14
N PHE A 108 6.80 -3.46 -17.33
CA PHE A 108 6.09 -4.71 -17.66
C PHE A 108 4.94 -5.08 -16.70
N GLY A 109 4.33 -4.10 -16.03
CA GLY A 109 3.29 -4.33 -15.03
C GLY A 109 3.79 -4.85 -13.67
N LEU A 110 5.10 -4.89 -13.43
CA LEU A 110 5.68 -5.38 -12.19
C LEU A 110 5.48 -4.39 -11.04
N GLN A 111 5.18 -4.91 -9.84
CA GLN A 111 5.18 -4.13 -8.60
C GLN A 111 6.63 -3.99 -8.10
N LEU A 112 7.35 -3.08 -8.74
CA LEU A 112 8.78 -2.86 -8.51
C LEU A 112 9.08 -1.36 -8.42
N THR A 113 10.19 -1.02 -7.76
CA THR A 113 10.81 0.30 -7.80
C THR A 113 12.13 0.20 -8.55
N GLY A 114 12.23 0.92 -9.66
CA GLY A 114 13.38 0.86 -10.55
C GLY A 114 13.18 1.70 -11.80
N GLY A 115 14.22 1.82 -12.63
CA GLY A 115 14.18 2.50 -13.92
C GLY A 115 13.72 3.96 -13.87
N SER A 116 13.81 4.64 -12.72
CA SER A 116 13.33 6.02 -12.53
C SER A 116 11.85 6.22 -12.91
N THR A 117 11.00 5.22 -12.72
CA THR A 117 9.61 5.23 -13.20
C THR A 117 8.58 5.66 -12.15
N SER A 118 8.93 5.70 -10.86
CA SER A 118 7.96 5.88 -9.77
C SER A 118 7.05 7.11 -9.92
N VAL A 119 7.63 8.31 -10.11
CA VAL A 119 6.85 9.53 -10.36
C VAL A 119 6.28 9.54 -11.76
N ARG A 120 7.03 9.10 -12.78
CA ARG A 120 6.57 9.14 -14.18
C ARG A 120 5.29 8.33 -14.41
N GLU A 121 5.18 7.15 -13.81
CA GLU A 121 3.96 6.34 -13.89
C GLU A 121 2.91 6.77 -12.86
N GLY A 122 3.35 7.17 -11.67
CA GLY A 122 2.43 7.52 -10.58
C GLY A 122 1.76 8.88 -10.72
N TYR A 123 2.31 9.81 -11.53
CA TYR A 123 1.90 11.21 -11.56
C TYR A 123 0.41 11.39 -11.79
N ASP A 124 -0.10 11.00 -12.96
CA ASP A 124 -1.53 11.15 -13.26
C ASP A 124 -2.37 10.09 -12.54
N LYS A 125 -1.84 8.87 -12.39
CA LYS A 125 -2.55 7.75 -11.76
C LYS A 125 -2.94 8.04 -10.31
N LEU A 126 -2.01 8.56 -9.51
CA LEU A 126 -2.28 8.87 -8.10
C LEU A 126 -3.10 10.17 -7.96
N ARG A 127 -2.89 11.15 -8.84
CA ARG A 127 -3.74 12.35 -8.85
C ARG A 127 -5.19 12.01 -9.22
N LEU A 128 -5.39 11.19 -10.25
CA LEU A 128 -6.71 10.67 -10.62
C LEU A 128 -7.38 10.00 -9.43
N ALA A 129 -6.67 9.07 -8.75
CA ALA A 129 -7.19 8.40 -7.55
C ALA A 129 -7.56 9.40 -6.44
N GLY A 130 -6.72 10.42 -6.19
CA GLY A 130 -7.03 11.49 -5.22
C GLY A 130 -8.28 12.29 -5.60
N ALA A 131 -8.44 12.63 -6.89
CA ALA A 131 -9.60 13.38 -7.38
C ALA A 131 -10.89 12.55 -7.31
N GLN A 132 -10.83 11.25 -7.64
CA GLN A 132 -11.96 10.31 -7.50
C GLN A 132 -12.42 10.25 -6.05
N VAL A 133 -11.49 10.04 -5.11
CA VAL A 133 -11.82 9.95 -3.69
C VAL A 133 -12.40 11.27 -3.18
N ARG A 134 -11.88 12.43 -3.61
CA ARG A 134 -12.46 13.74 -3.27
C ARG A 134 -13.92 13.84 -3.72
N GLU A 135 -14.22 13.47 -4.96
CA GLU A 135 -15.58 13.51 -5.49
C GLU A 135 -16.52 12.51 -4.80
N MET A 136 -16.03 11.30 -4.49
CA MET A 136 -16.79 10.31 -3.71
C MET A 136 -17.13 10.83 -2.31
N LEU A 137 -16.21 11.55 -1.66
CA LEU A 137 -16.45 12.20 -0.37
C LEU A 137 -17.50 13.32 -0.48
N VAL A 138 -17.41 14.15 -1.52
CA VAL A 138 -18.39 15.21 -1.79
C VAL A 138 -19.76 14.62 -2.09
N ALA A 139 -19.84 13.58 -2.91
CA ALA A 139 -21.08 12.88 -3.22
C ALA A 139 -21.71 12.24 -1.96
N ALA A 140 -20.90 11.61 -1.10
CA ALA A 140 -21.36 11.08 0.17
C ALA A 140 -21.94 12.17 1.08
N ALA A 141 -21.29 13.33 1.17
CA ALA A 141 -21.80 14.46 1.93
C ALA A 141 -23.09 15.04 1.32
N ALA A 142 -23.14 15.18 -0.01
CA ALA A 142 -24.31 15.67 -0.74
C ALA A 142 -25.54 14.79 -0.49
N ALA A 143 -25.37 13.47 -0.60
CA ALA A 143 -26.41 12.49 -0.29
C ALA A 143 -26.84 12.57 1.18
N LYS A 144 -25.88 12.61 2.12
CA LYS A 144 -26.15 12.70 3.57
C LYS A 144 -26.92 13.96 3.95
N TRP A 145 -26.66 15.07 3.27
CA TRP A 145 -27.23 16.38 3.58
C TRP A 145 -28.40 16.79 2.71
N ASN A 146 -28.75 15.95 1.72
CA ASN A 146 -29.75 16.20 0.69
C ASN A 146 -29.58 17.58 0.04
N VAL A 147 -28.38 17.84 -0.50
CA VAL A 147 -28.02 19.08 -1.20
C VAL A 147 -27.25 18.77 -2.47
N ASP A 148 -27.18 19.75 -3.36
CA ASP A 148 -26.36 19.65 -4.57
C ASP A 148 -24.86 19.61 -4.22
N ALA A 149 -24.14 18.64 -4.79
CA ALA A 149 -22.70 18.43 -4.61
C ALA A 149 -21.87 19.66 -5.01
N SER A 150 -22.31 20.44 -6.00
CA SER A 150 -21.64 21.67 -6.44
C SER A 150 -21.61 22.77 -5.38
N THR A 151 -22.49 22.69 -4.37
CA THR A 151 -22.53 23.62 -3.24
C THR A 151 -21.57 23.25 -2.12
N LEU A 152 -20.87 22.12 -2.24
CA LEU A 152 -19.98 21.58 -1.23
C LEU A 152 -18.52 21.79 -1.60
N LYS A 153 -17.67 21.97 -0.59
CA LYS A 153 -16.24 22.13 -0.74
C LYS A 153 -15.49 21.10 0.07
N ALA A 154 -14.57 20.38 -0.57
CA ALA A 154 -13.65 19.46 0.10
C ALA A 154 -12.31 20.18 0.34
N GLU A 155 -11.96 20.46 1.59
CA GLU A 155 -10.72 21.14 1.97
C GLU A 155 -10.27 20.77 3.39
N ASN A 156 -8.95 20.67 3.60
CA ASN A 156 -8.29 20.43 4.88
C ASN A 156 -8.76 19.18 5.63
N GLY A 157 -9.20 18.15 4.89
CA GLY A 157 -9.70 16.89 5.46
C GLY A 157 -11.17 16.93 5.89
N PHE A 158 -11.93 17.92 5.39
CA PHE A 158 -13.36 18.08 5.65
C PHE A 158 -14.11 18.37 4.35
N VAL A 159 -15.36 17.93 4.28
CA VAL A 159 -16.34 18.50 3.36
C VAL A 159 -17.17 19.51 4.12
N THR A 160 -17.37 20.69 3.53
CA THR A 160 -18.20 21.77 4.08
C THR A 160 -19.30 22.17 3.10
N GLY A 161 -20.40 22.70 3.64
CA GLY A 161 -21.52 23.24 2.87
C GLY A 161 -22.17 24.41 3.60
N ALA A 162 -23.26 24.92 3.02
CA ALA A 162 -24.02 26.03 3.60
C ALA A 162 -24.58 25.70 5.00
N LYS A 163 -24.92 26.74 5.76
CA LYS A 163 -25.54 26.65 7.10
C LYS A 163 -24.70 25.86 8.12
N GLY A 164 -23.37 25.95 8.02
CA GLY A 164 -22.44 25.31 8.96
C GLY A 164 -22.30 23.79 8.79
N LYS A 165 -22.86 23.20 7.72
CA LYS A 165 -22.68 21.78 7.41
C LYS A 165 -21.19 21.47 7.25
N LYS A 166 -20.68 20.55 8.05
CA LYS A 166 -19.27 20.13 8.04
C LYS A 166 -19.17 18.67 8.47
N ALA A 167 -18.40 17.88 7.75
CA ALA A 167 -18.05 16.50 8.12
C ALA A 167 -16.58 16.24 7.79
N SER A 168 -15.87 15.49 8.63
CA SER A 168 -14.52 15.04 8.31
C SER A 168 -14.55 14.01 7.19
N TYR A 169 -13.42 13.80 6.51
CA TYR A 169 -13.34 12.73 5.52
C TYR A 169 -13.57 11.36 6.16
N GLY A 170 -13.07 11.13 7.38
CA GLY A 170 -13.35 9.91 8.15
C GLY A 170 -14.83 9.64 8.39
N GLN A 171 -15.61 10.67 8.75
CA GLN A 171 -17.06 10.57 8.93
C GLN A 171 -17.83 10.25 7.65
N LEU A 172 -17.21 10.47 6.48
CA LEU A 172 -17.80 10.22 5.16
C LEU A 172 -17.20 8.98 4.50
N ALA A 173 -16.10 8.43 5.03
CA ALA A 173 -15.28 7.44 4.36
C ALA A 173 -16.04 6.15 4.04
N GLU A 174 -16.87 5.67 4.97
CA GLU A 174 -17.70 4.49 4.75
C GLU A 174 -18.69 4.72 3.59
N ALA A 175 -19.46 5.81 3.65
CA ALA A 175 -20.45 6.14 2.64
C ALA A 175 -19.78 6.40 1.28
N ALA A 176 -18.66 7.11 1.27
CA ALA A 176 -17.87 7.38 0.07
C ALA A 176 -17.37 6.08 -0.57
N SER A 177 -16.92 5.09 0.21
CA SER A 177 -16.46 3.80 -0.33
C SER A 177 -17.55 2.99 -1.05
N LYS A 178 -18.82 3.34 -0.84
CA LYS A 178 -19.99 2.74 -1.50
C LYS A 178 -20.49 3.56 -2.69
N MET A 179 -19.94 4.75 -2.92
CA MET A 179 -20.27 5.58 -4.08
C MET A 179 -19.66 5.01 -5.35
N PRO A 180 -20.30 5.22 -6.52
CA PRO A 180 -19.68 4.90 -7.79
C PRO A 180 -18.39 5.70 -7.96
N VAL A 181 -17.34 5.05 -8.46
CA VAL A 181 -16.05 5.70 -8.74
C VAL A 181 -16.21 6.56 -9.99
N PRO A 182 -15.96 7.88 -9.93
CA PRO A 182 -16.05 8.74 -11.12
C PRO A 182 -14.99 8.34 -12.14
N GLU A 183 -15.37 8.11 -13.40
CA GLU A 183 -14.42 7.76 -14.46
C GLU A 183 -13.53 8.94 -14.84
N LYS A 184 -14.07 10.17 -14.79
CA LYS A 184 -13.43 11.41 -15.21
C LYS A 184 -13.64 12.51 -14.18
N PRO A 185 -13.06 12.37 -12.96
CA PRO A 185 -13.15 13.44 -11.97
C PRO A 185 -12.40 14.68 -12.48
N ALA A 186 -12.82 15.85 -12.01
CA ALA A 186 -12.13 17.08 -12.30
C ALA A 186 -10.76 17.10 -11.59
N MET A 187 -9.66 16.92 -12.31
CA MET A 187 -8.32 17.05 -11.73
C MET A 187 -7.91 18.52 -11.65
N LYS A 188 -7.08 18.88 -10.67
CA LYS A 188 -6.56 20.24 -10.57
C LYS A 188 -5.68 20.61 -11.76
N ASP A 189 -5.77 21.86 -12.20
CA ASP A 189 -4.77 22.41 -13.09
C ASP A 189 -3.43 22.62 -12.33
N PRO A 190 -2.26 22.40 -12.94
CA PRO A 190 -0.96 22.64 -12.30
C PRO A 190 -0.78 24.04 -11.72
N SER A 191 -1.42 25.06 -12.29
CA SER A 191 -1.43 26.42 -11.73
C SER A 191 -2.09 26.52 -10.35
N GLN A 192 -2.95 25.55 -10.01
CA GLN A 192 -3.67 25.49 -8.74
C GLN A 192 -2.94 24.63 -7.69
N PHE A 193 -1.76 24.08 -8.02
CA PHE A 193 -1.05 23.22 -7.09
C PHE A 193 -0.55 23.97 -5.86
N ARG A 194 -0.83 23.39 -4.70
CA ARG A 194 -0.45 23.92 -3.40
C ARG A 194 0.84 23.28 -2.89
N ILE A 195 1.09 22.01 -3.19
CA ILE A 195 2.24 21.23 -2.70
C ILE A 195 3.04 20.58 -3.83
N VAL A 196 2.41 20.10 -4.91
CA VAL A 196 3.13 19.46 -6.03
C VAL A 196 4.03 20.49 -6.71
N GLY A 197 5.29 20.12 -6.95
CA GLY A 197 6.30 21.01 -7.54
C GLY A 197 6.92 22.02 -6.56
N LYS A 198 6.50 22.03 -5.28
CA LYS A 198 7.04 22.94 -4.25
C LYS A 198 7.99 22.23 -3.29
N LYS A 199 8.94 23.00 -2.75
CA LYS A 199 9.87 22.53 -1.72
C LYS A 199 9.08 22.01 -0.51
N THR A 200 9.27 20.74 -0.18
CA THR A 200 8.57 20.06 0.91
C THR A 200 9.58 19.25 1.72
N THR A 201 9.49 19.32 3.05
CA THR A 201 10.30 18.49 3.94
C THR A 201 9.86 17.05 3.85
N ARG A 202 10.81 16.12 3.77
CA ARG A 202 10.53 14.69 3.68
C ARG A 202 9.84 14.15 4.93
N LEU A 203 8.76 13.40 4.72
CA LEU A 203 7.94 12.82 5.80
C LEU A 203 8.69 11.73 6.58
N ASP A 204 9.63 11.06 5.93
CA ASP A 204 10.37 9.91 6.44
C ASP A 204 11.73 10.26 7.05
N THR A 205 12.17 11.53 6.96
CA THR A 205 13.45 11.97 7.53
C THR A 205 13.57 11.69 9.03
N PRO A 206 12.60 12.05 9.89
CA PRO A 206 12.74 11.83 11.34
C PRO A 206 13.06 10.38 11.69
N ALA A 207 12.35 9.41 11.09
CA ALA A 207 12.56 7.99 11.34
C ALA A 207 13.93 7.49 10.85
N LYS A 208 14.44 8.05 9.74
CA LYS A 208 15.74 7.69 9.17
C LYS A 208 16.91 8.25 9.99
N VAL A 209 16.77 9.45 10.57
CA VAL A 209 17.87 10.07 11.34
C VAL A 209 17.92 9.62 12.81
N ASN A 210 16.79 9.19 13.38
CA ASN A 210 16.73 8.71 14.76
C ASN A 210 16.86 7.18 14.90
N GLY A 211 17.11 6.46 13.80
CA GLY A 211 17.31 5.00 13.79
C GLY A 211 16.04 4.16 13.99
N THR A 212 14.85 4.76 13.96
CA THR A 212 13.58 4.02 14.11
C THR A 212 13.05 3.45 12.80
N ALA A 213 13.53 3.93 11.65
CA ALA A 213 13.20 3.36 10.35
C ALA A 213 13.63 1.88 10.29
N ARG A 214 12.73 1.04 9.77
CA ARG A 214 12.99 -0.38 9.52
C ARG A 214 13.30 -0.58 8.04
N PHE A 215 14.46 -1.12 7.75
CA PHE A 215 14.89 -1.55 6.43
C PHE A 215 14.80 -3.07 6.34
N SER A 216 14.81 -3.61 5.11
CA SER A 216 14.75 -5.05 4.90
C SER A 216 15.88 -5.82 5.60
N ILE A 217 17.04 -5.19 5.79
CA ILE A 217 18.18 -5.76 6.53
C ILE A 217 17.92 -5.89 8.05
N ASP A 218 16.95 -5.16 8.58
CA ASP A 218 16.61 -5.20 10.02
C ASP A 218 15.64 -6.33 10.37
N VAL A 219 15.09 -7.02 9.36
CA VAL A 219 14.15 -8.13 9.57
C VAL A 219 14.88 -9.31 10.20
N LYS A 220 14.38 -9.80 11.33
CA LYS A 220 14.87 -11.01 12.00
C LYS A 220 13.73 -12.01 12.15
N LEU A 221 13.90 -13.21 11.59
CA LEU A 221 12.93 -14.31 11.70
C LEU A 221 13.44 -15.38 12.69
N PRO A 222 12.55 -16.12 13.37
CA PRO A 222 12.96 -17.29 14.13
C PRO A 222 13.74 -18.28 13.26
N GLY A 223 14.94 -18.68 13.71
CA GLY A 223 15.80 -19.59 12.96
C GLY A 223 16.49 -18.99 11.72
N MET A 224 16.43 -17.66 11.51
CA MET A 224 17.08 -17.01 10.37
C MET A 224 18.60 -17.24 10.38
N VAL A 225 19.11 -17.82 9.30
CA VAL A 225 20.55 -17.95 9.04
C VAL A 225 21.06 -16.76 8.23
N TYR A 226 22.35 -16.46 8.36
CA TYR A 226 23.00 -15.36 7.65
C TYR A 226 24.02 -15.93 6.67
N ALA A 227 24.06 -15.39 5.45
CA ALA A 227 25.06 -15.72 4.45
C ALA A 227 25.86 -14.47 4.10
N SER A 228 27.16 -14.64 3.86
CA SER A 228 28.04 -13.62 3.29
C SER A 228 28.63 -14.16 1.98
N LEU A 229 28.92 -13.26 1.05
CA LEU A 229 29.42 -13.61 -0.27
C LEU A 229 30.90 -13.23 -0.34
N GLU A 230 31.78 -14.22 -0.48
CA GLU A 230 33.19 -13.98 -0.80
C GLU A 230 33.28 -13.71 -2.30
N GLN A 231 33.55 -12.46 -2.66
CA GLN A 231 33.65 -12.02 -4.05
C GLN A 231 35.12 -11.90 -4.47
N SER A 232 35.42 -12.22 -5.74
CA SER A 232 36.72 -11.91 -6.32
C SER A 232 37.02 -10.41 -6.17
N PRO A 233 38.20 -10.02 -5.67
CA PRO A 233 38.57 -8.61 -5.56
C PRO A 233 38.78 -7.96 -6.93
N VAL A 234 38.87 -8.76 -7.99
CA VAL A 234 39.04 -8.31 -9.38
C VAL A 234 37.76 -8.54 -10.17
N GLN A 235 37.30 -7.50 -10.87
CA GLN A 235 36.14 -7.54 -11.74
C GLN A 235 36.32 -8.61 -12.83
N GLY A 236 35.29 -9.43 -13.04
CA GLY A 236 35.34 -10.54 -14.02
C GLY A 236 36.14 -11.77 -13.57
N GLY A 237 36.70 -11.76 -12.35
CA GLY A 237 37.34 -12.93 -11.76
C GLY A 237 36.37 -14.10 -11.59
N LYS A 238 36.89 -15.32 -11.78
CA LYS A 238 36.13 -16.57 -11.65
C LYS A 238 36.65 -17.36 -10.45
N VAL A 239 35.74 -18.03 -9.74
CA VAL A 239 36.13 -18.96 -8.67
C VAL A 239 36.88 -20.13 -9.29
N LYS A 240 38.14 -20.32 -8.88
CA LYS A 240 38.96 -21.45 -9.34
C LYS A 240 38.58 -22.74 -8.61
N SER A 241 38.36 -22.66 -7.30
CA SER A 241 38.03 -23.79 -6.43
C SER A 241 37.45 -23.29 -5.11
N PHE A 242 36.63 -24.11 -4.45
CA PHE A 242 36.15 -23.89 -3.08
C PHE A 242 35.89 -25.24 -2.39
N ASP A 243 35.94 -25.27 -1.06
CA ASP A 243 35.52 -26.44 -0.28
C ASP A 243 34.09 -26.24 0.23
N ALA A 244 33.18 -27.08 -0.27
CA ALA A 244 31.77 -27.03 0.08
C ALA A 244 31.39 -27.98 1.23
N THR A 245 32.33 -28.80 1.71
CA THR A 245 32.02 -30.00 2.51
C THR A 245 31.24 -29.66 3.77
N LYS A 246 31.72 -28.69 4.55
CA LYS A 246 31.04 -28.24 5.78
C LYS A 246 29.69 -27.58 5.49
N ALA A 247 29.60 -26.78 4.44
CA ALA A 247 28.36 -26.09 4.09
C ALA A 247 27.26 -27.08 3.65
N LYS A 248 27.62 -28.12 2.87
CA LYS A 248 26.69 -29.18 2.44
C LYS A 248 26.20 -30.07 3.57
N SER A 249 26.93 -30.16 4.68
CA SER A 249 26.49 -30.93 5.85
C SER A 249 25.60 -30.13 6.80
N MET A 250 25.39 -28.84 6.56
CA MET A 250 24.47 -28.04 7.36
C MET A 250 23.01 -28.32 6.97
N PRO A 251 22.05 -28.22 7.92
CA PRO A 251 20.64 -28.27 7.59
C PRO A 251 20.28 -27.06 6.70
N GLY A 252 19.95 -27.34 5.44
CA GLY A 252 19.51 -26.37 4.43
C GLY A 252 18.02 -26.43 4.22
#